data_AF-A0A382BHH4-F1
#
_entry.id   AF-A0A382BHH4-F1
#
_cell.length_a   1.000
_cell.length_b   1.000
_cell.length_c   1.000
_cell.angle_alpha   90.00
_cell.angle_beta   90.00
_cell.angle_gamma   90.00
#
_symmetry.space_group_name_H-M   'P 1'
#
loop_
_entity.id
_entity.type
_entity.pdbx_description
1 polymer ?
#
loop_
_entity_poly.entity_id
_entity_poly.type
_entity_poly.pdbx_seq_one_letter_code
_entity_poly.pdbx_strand_id
1 'polypeptide(L)' 'AEILVNLDHENHAMAVNIAEVPNRIRGFGHVKEKALVQAKKAETEMLELYRAPSQRTTAAE' A
#
# COMPACT_ATOMS: atom_id res chain seq x y z
N ALA A 1 7.57 10.18 1.52
CA ALA A 1 6.85 11.38 1.03
C ALA A 1 6.20 11.19 -0.35
N GLU A 2 6.52 10.12 -1.09
CA GLU A 2 6.05 9.88 -2.47
C GLU A 2 4.52 9.71 -2.64
N ILE A 3 3.84 9.08 -1.69
CA ILE A 3 2.37 8.86 -1.77
C ILE A 3 1.61 10.19 -1.81
N LEU A 4 1.95 11.12 -0.91
CA LEU A 4 1.26 12.41 -0.82
C LEU A 4 1.50 13.31 -2.03
N VAL A 5 2.65 13.16 -2.70
CA VAL A 5 3.01 13.97 -3.88
C VAL A 5 2.19 13.59 -5.10
N ASN A 6 1.86 12.31 -5.26
CA ASN A 6 1.09 11.79 -6.39
C ASN A 6 -0.35 11.42 -6.02
N LEU A 7 -0.86 11.91 -4.88
CA LEU A 7 -2.19 11.58 -4.40
C LEU A 7 -3.25 12.23 -5.32
N ASP A 8 -4.12 11.42 -5.89
CA ASP A 8 -5.25 11.85 -6.70
C ASP A 8 -6.54 11.16 -6.23
N HIS A 9 -7.69 11.57 -6.78
CA HIS A 9 -8.99 11.02 -6.36
C HIS A 9 -9.16 9.52 -6.68
N GLU A 10 -8.60 9.07 -7.80
CA GLU A 10 -8.66 7.69 -8.29
C GLU A 10 -7.71 6.77 -7.51
N ASN A 11 -6.60 7.29 -7.01
CA ASN A 11 -5.62 6.52 -6.24
C ASN A 11 -5.74 6.70 -4.71
N HIS A 12 -6.61 7.61 -4.25
CA HIS A 12 -6.83 7.90 -2.84
C HIS A 12 -7.16 6.64 -2.02
N ALA A 13 -8.06 5.78 -2.52
CA ALA A 13 -8.42 4.55 -1.84
C ALA A 13 -7.22 3.61 -1.64
N MET A 14 -6.32 3.54 -2.63
CA MET A 14 -5.10 2.74 -2.55
C MET A 14 -4.10 3.37 -1.55
N ALA A 15 -3.93 4.69 -1.58
CA ALA A 15 -3.08 5.41 -0.64
C ALA A 15 -3.52 5.21 0.82
N VAL A 16 -4.83 5.26 1.09
CA VAL A 16 -5.39 4.99 2.42
C VAL A 16 -5.10 3.54 2.84
N ASN A 17 -5.31 2.58 1.95
CA ASN A 17 -5.06 1.17 2.24
C ASN A 17 -3.58 0.90 2.60
N ILE A 18 -2.64 1.56 1.92
CA ILE A 18 -1.21 1.51 2.26
C ILE A 18 -0.95 2.14 3.63
N ALA A 19 -1.54 3.30 3.92
CA ALA A 19 -1.37 3.99 5.20
C ALA A 19 -1.95 3.21 6.39
N GLU A 20 -2.94 2.33 6.17
CA GLU A 20 -3.55 1.49 7.20
C GLU A 20 -2.73 0.24 7.56
N VAL A 21 -1.69 -0.12 6.79
CA VAL A 21 -0.87 -1.32 7.03
C VAL A 21 -0.37 -1.46 8.48
N PRO A 22 0.14 -0.41 9.15
CA PRO A 22 0.60 -0.51 10.54
C PRO A 22 -0.50 -0.97 11.52
N ASN A 23 -1.76 -0.63 11.25
CA ASN A 23 -2.91 -1.00 12.10
C ASN A 23 -3.20 -2.51 12.06
N ARG A 24 -2.65 -3.23 11.07
CA ARG A 24 -2.81 -4.68 10.89
C ARG A 24 -1.80 -5.48 11.70
N ILE A 25 -0.72 -4.85 12.17
CA ILE A 25 0.33 -5.52 12.96
C ILE A 25 -0.13 -5.66 14.40
N ARG A 26 -0.32 -6.91 14.86
CA ARG A 26 -0.82 -7.24 16.21
C ARG A 26 0.06 -8.29 16.90
N GLY A 27 -0.19 -8.49 18.20
CA GLY A 27 0.50 -9.50 19.02
C GLY A 27 1.85 -9.03 19.58
N PHE A 28 2.58 -9.96 20.18
CA PHE A 28 3.84 -9.71 20.89
C PHE A 28 4.95 -10.69 20.46
N GLY A 29 6.21 -10.30 20.67
CA GLY A 29 7.39 -11.11 20.35
C GLY A 29 7.39 -11.62 18.90
N HIS A 30 7.62 -12.92 18.73
CA HIS A 30 7.68 -13.57 17.41
C HIS A 30 6.39 -13.44 16.58
N VAL A 31 5.22 -13.28 17.22
CA VAL A 31 3.95 -13.05 16.49
C VAL A 31 3.97 -11.68 15.83
N LYS A 32 4.43 -10.65 16.56
CA LYS A 32 4.60 -9.29 16.02
C LYS A 32 5.64 -9.26 14.91
N GLU A 33 6.74 -10.00 15.06
CA GLU A 33 7.79 -10.09 14.03
C GLU A 33 7.25 -10.71 12.74
N LYS A 34 6.51 -11.82 12.83
CA LYS A 34 5.86 -12.44 11.66
C LYS A 34 4.84 -11.51 11.02
N ALA A 35 4.01 -10.83 11.83
CA ALA A 35 3.03 -9.87 11.34
C ALA A 35 3.71 -8.67 10.65
N LEU A 36 4.84 -8.19 11.18
CA LEU A 36 5.61 -7.10 10.59
C LEU A 36 6.19 -7.49 9.24
N VAL A 37 6.78 -8.69 9.12
CA VAL A 37 7.32 -9.18 7.84
C VAL A 37 6.21 -9.30 6.79
N GLN A 38 5.06 -9.84 7.16
CA GLN A 38 3.91 -9.96 6.27
C GLN A 38 3.35 -8.59 5.88
N ALA A 39 3.21 -7.67 6.84
CA ALA A 39 2.73 -6.32 6.61
C ALA A 39 3.66 -5.55 5.65
N LYS A 40 4.97 -5.62 5.85
CA LYS A 40 5.95 -5.00 4.94
C LYS A 40 5.90 -5.58 3.54
N LYS A 41 5.71 -6.90 3.42
CA LYS A 41 5.57 -7.54 2.10
C LYS A 41 4.33 -7.00 1.37
N ALA A 42 3.19 -6.98 2.04
CA ALA A 42 1.94 -6.46 1.48
C ALA A 42 2.04 -4.96 1.15
N GLU A 43 2.70 -4.16 2.00
CA GLU A 43 2.96 -2.74 1.75
C GLU A 43 3.77 -2.53 0.46
N THR A 44 4.85 -3.28 0.25
CA THR A 44 5.66 -3.20 -0.97
C THR A 44 4.84 -3.55 -2.21
N GLU A 45 4.07 -4.65 -2.18
CA GLU A 45 3.20 -5.05 -3.29
C GLU A 45 2.17 -3.95 -3.63
N MET A 46 1.55 -3.34 -2.62
CA MET A 46 0.61 -2.23 -2.82
C MET A 46 1.30 -0.97 -3.34
N LEU A 47 2.52 -0.67 -2.89
CA LEU A 47 3.31 0.45 -3.39
C LEU A 47 3.71 0.27 -4.86
N GLU A 48 4.03 -0.95 -5.28
CA GLU A 48 4.29 -1.26 -6.69
C GLU A 48 3.03 -1.01 -7.55
N LEU A 49 1.86 -1.46 -7.09
CA LEU A 49 0.58 -1.19 -7.76
C LEU A 49 0.20 0.31 -7.75
N TYR A 50 0.57 1.04 -6.71
CA TYR A 50 0.37 2.48 -6.61
C TYR A 50 1.26 3.23 -7.61
N ARG A 51 2.51 2.78 -7.80
CA ARG A 51 3.49 3.36 -8.73
C ARG A 51 3.26 3.00 -10.20
N ALA A 52 2.35 2.07 -10.51
CA ALA A 52 2.01 1.67 -11.86
C ALA A 52 0.65 2.26 -12.33
N PRO A 53 0.55 3.58 -12.57
CA PRO A 53 -0.67 4.19 -13.13
C PRO A 53 -0.89 3.83 -14.60
N SER A 54 0.17 3.43 -15.33
CA SER A 54 0.17 3.22 -16.78
C SER A 54 -0.77 2.14 -17.30
N GLN A 55 -1.30 1.28 -16.42
CA GLN A 55 -2.28 0.24 -16.78
C GLN A 55 -3.74 0.64 -16.51
N ARG A 56 -3.99 1.77 -15.82
CA ARG A 56 -5.35 2.24 -15.53
C ARG A 56 -5.87 3.20 -16.60
N THR A 57 -5.00 3.95 -17.28
CA THR A 57 -5.39 4.97 -18.28
C THR A 57 -5.46 4.46 -19.73
N THR A 58 -5.10 3.20 -20.01
CA THR A 58 -5.14 2.62 -21.38
C THR A 58 -6.34 1.70 -21.65
N ALA A 59 -7.39 1.76 -20.81
CA ALA A 59 -8.66 1.05 -21.05
C ALA A 59 -9.82 1.98 -21.44
N ALA A 60 -9.51 3.18 -21.94
CA ALA A 60 -10.49 4.11 -22.49
C ALA A 60 -9.89 4.91 -23.66
N GLU A 61 -9.70 4.24 -24.80
CA GLU A 61 -9.75 4.84 -26.14
C GLU A 61 -10.52 3.92 -27.09
#